data_AF-A0A956HLQ3-F1
#
_entry.id   AF-A0A956HLQ3-F1
#
_cell.length_a   1.000
_cell.length_b   1.000
_cell.length_c   1.000
_cell.angle_alpha   90.00
_cell.angle_beta   90.00
_cell.angle_gamma   90.00
#
_symmetry.space_group_name_H-M   'P 1'
#
loop_
_entity.id
_entity.type
_entity.pdbx_description
1 polymer ?
#
loop_
_entity_poly.entity_id
_entity_poly.type
_entity_poly.pdbx_seq_one_letter_code
_entity_poly.pdbx_strand_id
1 'polypeptide(L)'
;DAPIDVAHLPAWIRDPFGGAEHRGDFVYLRFAGRKSDYAHAKVLYDAFLNVRGPEGEVPVAATFFVTPEIFDALRRDGPIVMSLATGVLIVTALLMFRSLAGVLIVLSTVGVALAWLTGLMVALGWRWHFFNVIALPLLIGMGQDYGIHLYHRYREEGPGRLGVVLRGTGSAIFFTSLTTVIGFSGMMFVDHPGLASLGKVSVIGITLCLVASVVFVPALLRLGEWRRRG
;
A
#
# COMPACT_ATOMS: atom_id res chain seq x y z
N ASP A 1 29.86 -22.51 -31.19
CA ASP A 1 29.98 -22.44 -29.73
C ASP A 1 29.99 -23.84 -29.12
N ALA A 2 31.18 -24.42 -28.98
CA ALA A 2 31.33 -25.66 -28.21
C ALA A 2 31.41 -25.31 -26.71
N PRO A 3 30.83 -26.12 -25.81
CA PRO A 3 30.96 -25.91 -24.37
C PRO A 3 32.44 -25.99 -23.97
N ILE A 4 32.92 -24.96 -23.26
CA ILE A 4 34.27 -24.97 -22.67
C ILE A 4 34.22 -25.89 -21.46
N ASP A 5 35.11 -26.89 -21.43
CA ASP A 5 35.24 -27.81 -20.31
C ASP A 5 35.82 -27.09 -19.08
N VAL A 6 35.23 -27.33 -17.91
CA VAL A 6 35.56 -26.70 -16.62
C VAL A 6 37.03 -26.87 -16.28
N ALA A 7 37.65 -27.98 -16.73
CA ALA A 7 39.07 -28.26 -16.58
C ALA A 7 39.98 -27.20 -17.21
N HIS A 8 39.50 -26.48 -18.22
CA HIS A 8 40.24 -25.45 -18.97
C HIS A 8 40.02 -24.03 -18.41
N LEU A 9 39.16 -23.85 -17.40
CA LEU A 9 38.94 -22.55 -16.77
C LEU A 9 40.10 -22.19 -15.83
N PRO A 10 40.59 -20.93 -15.84
CA PRO A 10 41.55 -20.42 -14.88
C PRO A 10 41.11 -20.63 -13.42
N ALA A 11 42.07 -20.84 -12.51
CA ALA A 11 41.81 -21.08 -11.09
C ALA A 11 40.95 -19.98 -10.45
N TRP A 12 41.19 -18.70 -10.78
CA TRP A 12 40.39 -17.58 -10.27
C TRP A 12 38.91 -17.60 -10.70
N ILE A 13 38.54 -18.33 -11.76
CA ILE A 13 37.15 -18.57 -12.16
C ILE A 13 36.59 -19.82 -11.46
N ARG A 14 37.43 -20.82 -11.17
CA ARG A 14 37.01 -22.11 -10.61
C ARG A 14 36.85 -22.05 -9.09
N ASP A 15 37.83 -21.47 -8.40
CA ASP A 15 37.93 -21.45 -6.94
C ASP A 15 36.72 -20.81 -6.23
N PRO A 16 36.08 -19.73 -6.76
CA PRO A 16 34.87 -19.16 -6.15
C PRO A 16 33.62 -20.05 -6.27
N PHE A 17 33.63 -21.02 -7.20
CA PHE A 17 32.50 -21.91 -7.50
C PHE A 17 32.79 -23.36 -7.12
N GLY A 18 33.93 -23.64 -6.48
CA GLY A 18 34.21 -24.92 -5.83
C GLY A 18 33.86 -24.81 -4.35
N GLY A 19 32.93 -25.63 -3.86
CA GLY A 19 32.63 -25.68 -2.42
C GLY A 19 33.87 -26.05 -1.59
N ALA A 20 34.00 -25.47 -0.39
CA ALA A 20 35.18 -25.63 0.49
C ALA A 20 35.48 -27.07 0.95
N GLU A 21 34.66 -28.06 0.59
CA GLU A 21 34.85 -29.49 0.87
C GLU A 21 34.27 -30.39 -0.27
N HIS A 22 34.24 -29.92 -1.53
CA HIS A 22 33.55 -30.63 -2.64
C HIS A 22 32.06 -30.92 -2.39
N ARG A 23 31.41 -30.16 -1.49
CA ARG A 23 30.01 -30.36 -1.09
C ARG A 23 28.97 -29.63 -1.96
N GLY A 24 29.32 -29.27 -3.20
CA GLY A 24 28.36 -28.73 -4.15
C GLY A 24 29.02 -28.11 -5.38
N ASP A 25 28.49 -28.48 -6.56
CA ASP A 25 28.79 -27.83 -7.82
C ASP A 25 27.83 -26.64 -8.02
N PHE A 26 28.38 -25.44 -8.25
CA PHE A 26 27.56 -24.26 -8.52
C PHE A 26 27.26 -24.14 -10.02
N VAL A 27 25.97 -24.07 -10.37
CA VAL A 27 25.53 -23.85 -11.76
C VAL A 27 25.09 -22.40 -11.92
N TYR A 28 25.79 -21.65 -12.78
CA TYR A 28 25.40 -20.28 -13.13
C TYR A 28 24.51 -20.26 -14.37
N LEU A 29 23.23 -19.92 -14.19
CA LEU A 29 22.27 -19.77 -15.29
C LEU A 29 22.08 -18.29 -15.62
N ARG A 30 22.42 -17.90 -16.85
CA ARG A 30 22.19 -16.54 -17.38
C ARG A 30 20.98 -16.53 -18.30
N PHE A 31 19.90 -15.91 -17.84
CA PHE A 31 18.70 -15.70 -18.65
C PHE A 31 18.75 -14.37 -19.41
N ALA A 32 18.23 -14.37 -20.65
CA ALA A 32 18.10 -13.17 -21.48
C ALA A 32 16.77 -12.45 -21.17
N GLY A 33 16.82 -11.17 -20.80
CA GLY A 33 15.63 -10.37 -20.52
C GLY A 33 15.84 -9.29 -19.46
N ARG A 34 14.82 -8.44 -19.25
CA ARG A 34 14.82 -7.45 -18.17
C ARG A 34 14.41 -8.11 -16.86
N LYS A 35 15.38 -8.29 -15.97
CA LYS A 35 15.20 -8.90 -14.65
C LYS A 35 14.31 -8.10 -13.68
N SER A 36 13.97 -6.85 -14.01
CA SER A 36 13.08 -5.98 -13.23
C SER A 36 11.60 -6.07 -13.65
N ASP A 37 11.30 -6.79 -14.73
CA ASP A 37 9.92 -6.98 -15.19
C ASP A 37 9.30 -8.18 -14.47
N TYR A 38 8.22 -7.94 -13.72
CA TYR A 38 7.49 -8.99 -12.99
C TYR A 38 7.11 -10.14 -13.91
N ALA A 39 6.58 -9.88 -15.11
CA ALA A 39 6.09 -10.95 -15.98
C ALA A 39 7.23 -11.88 -16.42
N HIS A 40 8.37 -11.28 -16.79
CA HIS A 40 9.55 -12.04 -17.22
C HIS A 40 10.21 -12.77 -16.03
N ALA A 41 10.34 -12.09 -14.89
CA ALA A 41 10.89 -12.68 -13.67
C ALA A 41 10.01 -13.82 -13.14
N LYS A 42 8.68 -13.71 -13.24
CA LYS A 42 7.72 -14.73 -12.80
C LYS A 42 7.81 -16.00 -13.62
N VAL A 43 7.97 -15.90 -14.94
CA VAL A 43 8.16 -17.08 -15.80
C VAL A 43 9.42 -17.85 -15.39
N LEU A 44 10.52 -17.15 -15.12
CA LEU A 44 11.76 -17.77 -14.66
C LEU A 44 11.61 -18.33 -13.24
N TYR A 45 10.88 -17.63 -12.36
CA TYR A 45 10.57 -18.09 -11.01
C TYR A 45 9.80 -19.40 -11.05
N ASP A 46 8.69 -19.47 -11.79
CA ASP A 46 7.85 -20.67 -11.87
C ASP A 46 8.57 -21.85 -12.51
N ALA A 47 9.48 -21.59 -13.45
CA ALA A 47 10.24 -22.63 -14.14
C ALA A 47 11.45 -23.15 -13.34
N PHE A 48 12.08 -22.31 -12.51
CA PHE A 48 13.38 -22.62 -11.90
C PHE A 48 13.43 -22.47 -10.39
N LEU A 49 12.32 -22.22 -9.69
CA LEU A 49 12.31 -22.15 -8.22
C LEU A 49 12.88 -23.42 -7.58
N ASN A 50 12.52 -24.58 -8.12
CA ASN A 50 13.08 -25.87 -7.75
C ASN A 50 13.68 -26.52 -9.00
N VAL A 51 14.94 -26.94 -8.91
CA VAL A 51 15.58 -27.73 -9.96
C VAL A 51 15.75 -29.15 -9.45
N ARG A 52 15.42 -30.13 -10.28
CA ARG A 52 15.67 -31.55 -9.96
C ARG A 52 17.17 -31.83 -10.08
N GLY A 53 17.82 -31.98 -8.95
CA GLY A 53 19.19 -32.47 -8.84
C GLY A 53 19.24 -33.99 -8.68
N PRO A 54 20.46 -34.57 -8.63
CA PRO A 54 20.67 -36.00 -8.44
C PRO A 54 20.10 -36.54 -7.12
N GLU A 55 20.05 -35.70 -6.08
CA GLU A 55 19.60 -36.07 -4.73
C GLU A 55 18.15 -35.63 -4.42
N GLY A 56 17.46 -35.00 -5.37
CA GLY A 56 16.09 -34.51 -5.19
C GLY A 56 15.88 -33.08 -5.69
N GLU A 57 14.78 -32.45 -5.29
CA GLU A 57 14.52 -31.03 -5.61
C GLU A 57 15.43 -30.13 -4.78
N VAL A 58 16.21 -29.30 -5.48
CA VAL A 58 17.10 -28.29 -4.88
C VAL A 58 16.50 -26.91 -5.12
N PRO A 59 16.28 -26.10 -4.07
CA PRO A 59 15.76 -24.75 -4.24
C PRO A 59 16.82 -23.83 -4.87
N VAL A 60 16.41 -23.01 -5.82
CA VAL A 60 17.28 -22.04 -6.50
C VAL A 60 17.04 -20.66 -5.93
N ALA A 61 18.12 -19.98 -5.56
CA ALA A 61 18.08 -18.59 -5.14
C ALA A 61 18.57 -17.66 -6.26
N ALA A 62 17.80 -16.62 -6.56
CA ALA A 62 18.21 -15.60 -7.52
C ALA A 62 17.66 -14.22 -7.14
N THR A 63 18.44 -13.16 -7.34
CA THR A 63 18.02 -11.78 -7.01
C THR A 63 16.74 -11.36 -7.74
N PHE A 64 16.49 -11.89 -8.93
CA PHE A 64 15.30 -11.59 -9.72
C PHE A 64 14.06 -12.39 -9.29
N PHE A 65 14.19 -13.35 -8.37
CA PHE A 65 13.05 -14.05 -7.75
C PHE A 65 12.37 -13.23 -6.66
N VAL A 66 13.08 -12.26 -6.07
CA VAL A 66 12.54 -11.40 -5.01
C VAL A 66 11.34 -10.57 -5.49
N THR A 67 11.38 -10.05 -6.72
CA THR A 67 10.28 -9.23 -7.26
C THR A 67 8.97 -10.02 -7.40
N PRO A 68 8.92 -11.18 -8.08
CA PRO A 68 7.71 -11.97 -8.17
C PRO A 68 7.19 -12.45 -6.81
N GLU A 69 8.08 -12.83 -5.88
CA GLU A 69 7.67 -13.20 -4.51
C GLU A 69 6.95 -12.06 -3.78
N ILE A 70 7.50 -10.84 -3.82
CA ILE A 70 6.86 -9.67 -3.20
C ILE A 70 5.50 -9.39 -3.83
N PHE A 71 5.40 -9.47 -5.16
CA PHE A 71 4.13 -9.23 -5.86
C PHE A 71 3.08 -10.29 -5.57
N ASP A 72 3.46 -11.56 -5.48
CA ASP A 72 2.56 -12.65 -5.14
C ASP A 72 2.09 -12.56 -3.69
N ALA A 73 2.99 -12.21 -2.76
CA ALA A 73 2.63 -11.89 -1.39
C ALA A 73 1.64 -10.72 -1.33
N LEU A 74 1.90 -9.63 -2.06
CA LEU A 74 0.99 -8.49 -2.10
C LEU A 74 -0.38 -8.84 -2.70
N ARG A 75 -0.44 -9.70 -3.72
CA ARG A 75 -1.71 -10.16 -4.31
C ARG A 75 -2.49 -11.09 -3.39
N ARG A 76 -1.80 -11.90 -2.58
CA ARG A 76 -2.42 -12.79 -1.59
C ARG A 76 -2.89 -12.00 -0.36
N ASP A 77 -2.00 -11.21 0.22
CA ASP A 77 -2.22 -10.59 1.52
C ASP A 77 -2.93 -9.23 1.40
N GLY A 78 -2.71 -8.51 0.31
CA GLY A 78 -3.29 -7.19 0.07
C GLY A 78 -4.82 -7.19 0.19
N PRO A 79 -5.56 -8.03 -0.56
CA PRO A 79 -7.02 -8.11 -0.44
C PRO A 79 -7.49 -8.49 0.97
N ILE A 80 -6.77 -9.37 1.67
CA ILE A 80 -7.08 -9.79 3.04
C ILE A 80 -6.94 -8.59 3.99
N VAL A 81 -5.82 -7.88 3.93
CA VAL A 81 -5.56 -6.70 4.78
C VAL A 81 -6.57 -5.59 4.50
N MET A 82 -6.85 -5.29 3.23
CA MET A 82 -7.83 -4.25 2.88
C MET A 82 -9.24 -4.61 3.33
N SER A 83 -9.66 -5.84 3.08
CA SER A 83 -11.02 -6.30 3.42
C SER A 83 -11.21 -6.39 4.93
N LEU A 84 -10.21 -6.87 5.68
CA LEU A 84 -10.23 -6.91 7.13
C LEU A 84 -10.22 -5.52 7.73
N ALA A 85 -9.31 -4.64 7.28
CA ALA A 85 -9.24 -3.26 7.75
C ALA A 85 -10.58 -2.55 7.53
N THR A 86 -11.09 -2.55 6.30
CA THR A 86 -12.38 -1.93 5.95
C THR A 86 -13.54 -2.59 6.70
N GLY A 87 -13.54 -3.91 6.86
CA GLY A 87 -14.59 -4.65 7.55
C GLY A 87 -14.68 -4.33 9.04
N VAL A 88 -13.55 -4.38 9.76
CA VAL A 88 -13.45 -3.99 11.18
C VAL A 88 -13.94 -2.56 11.36
N LEU A 89 -13.50 -1.69 10.48
CA LEU A 89 -13.84 -0.28 10.46
C LEU A 89 -15.34 -0.03 10.20
N ILE A 90 -15.98 -0.77 9.28
CA ILE A 90 -17.44 -0.75 9.06
C ILE A 90 -18.19 -1.25 10.29
N VAL A 91 -17.74 -2.36 10.89
CA VAL A 91 -18.35 -2.93 12.09
C VAL A 91 -18.30 -1.92 13.25
N THR A 92 -17.16 -1.29 13.49
CA THR A 92 -17.02 -0.25 14.51
C THR A 92 -17.97 0.92 14.26
N ALA A 93 -18.06 1.41 13.01
CA ALA A 93 -18.97 2.49 12.65
C ALA A 93 -20.45 2.08 12.83
N LEU A 94 -20.82 0.84 12.47
CA LEU A 94 -22.17 0.30 12.69
C LEU A 94 -22.50 0.18 14.18
N LEU A 95 -21.56 -0.27 15.01
CA LEU A 95 -21.76 -0.41 16.45
C LEU A 95 -21.90 0.97 17.13
N MET A 96 -21.06 1.94 16.76
CA MET A 96 -21.10 3.30 17.30
C MET A 96 -22.35 4.06 16.87
N PHE A 97 -22.73 3.96 15.59
CA PHE A 97 -23.79 4.81 15.05
C PHE A 97 -25.13 4.10 14.94
N ARG A 98 -25.17 2.77 14.86
CA ARG A 98 -26.40 2.00 14.60
C ARG A 98 -27.21 2.57 13.41
N SER A 99 -26.51 3.14 12.42
CA SER A 99 -27.08 3.92 11.33
C SER A 99 -26.30 3.66 10.04
N LEU A 100 -26.95 3.01 9.09
CA LEU A 100 -26.35 2.70 7.79
C LEU A 100 -26.00 3.98 7.01
N ALA A 101 -26.82 5.03 7.15
CA ALA A 101 -26.54 6.33 6.53
C ALA A 101 -25.23 6.95 7.07
N GLY A 102 -24.95 6.80 8.37
CA GLY A 102 -23.70 7.28 8.96
C GLY A 102 -22.49 6.54 8.40
N VAL A 103 -22.60 5.21 8.30
CA VAL A 103 -21.54 4.37 7.71
C VAL A 103 -21.29 4.75 6.25
N LEU A 104 -22.35 4.93 5.45
CA LEU A 104 -22.22 5.32 4.05
C LEU A 104 -21.58 6.70 3.88
N ILE A 105 -21.89 7.67 4.74
CA ILE A 105 -21.24 8.98 4.72
C ILE A 105 -19.74 8.82 4.94
N VAL A 106 -19.33 8.07 5.97
CA VAL A 106 -17.93 7.84 6.30
C VAL A 106 -17.18 7.04 5.22
N LEU A 107 -17.80 6.00 4.67
CA LEU A 107 -17.19 5.23 3.56
C LEU A 107 -17.05 6.08 2.29
N SER A 108 -18.04 6.93 2.01
CA SER A 108 -17.99 7.80 0.83
C SER A 108 -16.84 8.80 0.91
N THR A 109 -16.49 9.30 2.11
CA THR A 109 -15.39 10.27 2.26
C THR A 109 -14.03 9.62 1.99
N VAL A 110 -13.83 8.38 2.45
CA VAL A 110 -12.64 7.59 2.12
C VAL A 110 -12.58 7.32 0.62
N GLY A 111 -13.69 6.89 0.02
CA GLY A 111 -13.76 6.61 -1.42
C GLY A 111 -13.41 7.82 -2.28
N VAL A 112 -13.93 9.01 -1.92
CA VAL A 112 -13.61 10.27 -2.59
C VAL A 112 -12.14 10.63 -2.44
N ALA A 113 -11.56 10.51 -1.24
CA ALA A 113 -10.14 10.81 -1.02
C ALA A 113 -9.23 9.90 -1.86
N LEU A 114 -9.52 8.59 -1.93
CA LEU A 114 -8.77 7.65 -2.75
C LEU A 114 -8.97 7.90 -4.25
N ALA A 115 -10.18 8.29 -4.67
CA ALA A 115 -10.43 8.69 -6.06
C ALA A 115 -9.65 9.94 -6.45
N TRP A 116 -9.56 10.94 -5.56
CA TRP A 116 -8.73 12.12 -5.77
C TRP A 116 -7.24 11.78 -5.80
N LEU A 117 -6.77 10.92 -4.90
CA LEU A 117 -5.37 10.50 -4.89
C LEU A 117 -5.00 9.77 -6.18
N THR A 118 -5.80 8.80 -6.59
CA THR A 118 -5.58 8.05 -7.83
C THR A 118 -5.66 8.97 -9.05
N GLY A 119 -6.63 9.89 -9.11
CA GLY A 119 -6.73 10.90 -10.16
C GLY A 119 -5.51 11.82 -10.23
N LEU A 120 -5.02 12.28 -9.08
CA LEU A 120 -3.83 13.13 -9.00
C LEU A 120 -2.57 12.37 -9.41
N MET A 121 -2.43 11.11 -9.00
CA MET A 121 -1.31 10.25 -9.43
C MET A 121 -1.31 10.07 -10.94
N VAL A 122 -2.47 9.83 -11.55
CA VAL A 122 -2.60 9.74 -13.02
C VAL A 122 -2.21 11.05 -13.68
N ALA A 123 -2.68 12.19 -13.16
CA ALA A 123 -2.34 13.52 -13.69
C ALA A 123 -0.84 13.84 -13.59
N LEU A 124 -0.16 13.37 -12.53
CA LEU A 124 1.28 13.54 -12.32
C LEU A 124 2.13 12.46 -13.02
N GLY A 125 1.51 11.50 -13.71
CA GLY A 125 2.21 10.37 -14.36
C GLY A 125 2.82 9.37 -13.37
N TRP A 126 2.38 9.37 -12.11
CA TRP A 126 2.84 8.44 -11.08
C TRP A 126 2.13 7.09 -11.21
N ARG A 127 2.86 6.02 -10.92
CA ARG A 127 2.35 4.64 -11.03
C ARG A 127 2.36 3.96 -9.67
N TRP A 128 1.37 3.10 -9.44
CA TRP A 128 1.38 2.19 -8.30
C TRP A 128 2.50 1.16 -8.45
N HIS A 129 3.23 0.93 -7.36
CA HIS A 129 4.25 -0.11 -7.22
C HIS A 129 4.22 -0.65 -5.78
N PHE A 130 4.91 -1.76 -5.53
CA PHE A 130 4.75 -2.50 -4.28
C PHE A 130 5.02 -1.65 -3.01
N PHE A 131 5.97 -0.71 -3.01
CA PHE A 131 6.15 0.20 -1.86
C PHE A 131 4.98 1.17 -1.63
N ASN A 132 4.47 1.86 -2.65
CA ASN A 132 3.47 2.91 -2.43
C ASN A 132 2.05 2.36 -2.23
N VAL A 133 1.78 1.13 -2.67
CA VAL A 133 0.52 0.42 -2.39
C VAL A 133 0.34 0.16 -0.88
N ILE A 134 1.42 0.09 -0.11
CA ILE A 134 1.39 -0.05 1.37
C ILE A 134 0.72 1.18 2.03
N ALA A 135 0.64 2.33 1.35
CA ALA A 135 -0.10 3.48 1.85
C ALA A 135 -1.63 3.26 1.88
N LEU A 136 -2.17 2.39 1.03
CA LEU A 136 -3.63 2.26 0.87
C LEU A 136 -4.38 1.85 2.15
N PRO A 137 -3.96 0.82 2.94
CA PRO A 137 -4.68 0.47 4.17
C PRO A 137 -4.58 1.58 5.21
N LEU A 138 -3.44 2.26 5.28
CA LEU A 138 -3.21 3.42 6.15
C LEU A 138 -4.18 4.56 5.80
N LEU A 139 -4.31 4.88 4.51
CA LEU A 139 -5.20 5.95 4.05
C LEU A 139 -6.68 5.62 4.26
N ILE A 140 -7.06 4.35 4.09
CA ILE A 140 -8.42 3.87 4.41
C ILE A 140 -8.71 4.09 5.89
N GLY A 141 -7.81 3.67 6.78
CA GLY A 141 -7.95 3.88 8.22
C GLY A 141 -8.07 5.36 8.60
N MET A 142 -7.11 6.17 8.17
CA MET A 142 -7.09 7.61 8.47
C MET A 142 -8.33 8.34 7.97
N GLY A 143 -8.73 8.11 6.71
CA GLY A 143 -9.93 8.73 6.14
C GLY A 143 -11.20 8.32 6.88
N GLN A 144 -11.25 7.06 7.36
CA GLN A 144 -12.39 6.59 8.12
C GLN A 144 -12.44 7.21 9.51
N ASP A 145 -11.32 7.28 10.20
CA ASP A 145 -11.23 7.85 11.55
C ASP A 145 -11.68 9.31 11.54
N TYR A 146 -11.23 10.10 10.56
CA TYR A 146 -11.65 11.50 10.42
C TYR A 146 -13.16 11.63 10.20
N GLY A 147 -13.73 10.77 9.35
CA GLY A 147 -15.17 10.70 9.12
C GLY A 147 -15.95 10.30 10.37
N ILE A 148 -15.48 9.27 11.09
CA ILE A 148 -16.09 8.79 12.33
C ILE A 148 -16.12 9.89 13.38
N HIS A 149 -14.98 10.55 13.63
CA HIS A 149 -14.88 11.58 14.66
C HIS A 149 -15.81 12.77 14.37
N LEU A 150 -15.85 13.25 13.12
CA LEU A 150 -16.75 14.33 12.72
C LEU A 150 -18.23 13.91 12.83
N TYR A 151 -18.57 12.72 12.33
CA TYR A 151 -19.93 12.22 12.38
C TYR A 151 -20.41 11.98 13.82
N HIS A 152 -19.55 11.40 14.66
CA HIS A 152 -19.83 11.19 16.08
C HIS A 152 -20.08 12.52 16.78
N ARG A 153 -19.19 13.51 16.61
CA ARG A 153 -19.36 14.80 17.26
C ARG A 153 -20.60 15.54 16.78
N TYR A 154 -20.93 15.42 15.49
CA TYR A 154 -22.19 15.94 14.98
C TYR A 154 -23.42 15.32 15.65
N ARG A 155 -23.37 14.02 15.96
CA ARG A 155 -24.46 13.36 16.70
C ARG A 155 -24.60 13.80 18.15
N GLU A 156 -23.49 14.15 18.79
CA GLU A 156 -23.50 14.70 20.16
C GLU A 156 -24.05 16.14 20.19
N GLU A 157 -23.60 17.00 19.28
CA GLU A 157 -23.97 18.41 19.25
C GLU A 157 -25.39 18.64 18.68
N GLY A 158 -25.83 17.75 17.80
CA GLY A 158 -27.13 17.84 17.12
C GLY A 158 -27.13 18.69 15.84
N PRO A 159 -28.24 18.65 15.10
CA PRO A 159 -28.36 19.30 13.79
C PRO A 159 -28.21 20.82 13.89
N GLY A 160 -27.66 21.45 12.85
CA GLY A 160 -27.43 22.90 12.81
C GLY A 160 -26.20 23.41 13.57
N ARG A 161 -25.46 22.54 14.27
CA ARG A 161 -24.23 22.91 15.02
C ARG A 161 -22.93 22.49 14.34
N LEU A 162 -22.95 22.28 13.02
CA LEU A 162 -21.76 21.89 12.23
C LEU A 162 -20.56 22.85 12.42
N GLY A 163 -20.81 24.15 12.64
CA GLY A 163 -19.73 25.10 12.92
C GLY A 163 -18.96 24.80 14.22
N VAL A 164 -19.64 24.28 15.25
CA VAL A 164 -19.03 23.85 16.52
C VAL A 164 -18.22 22.57 16.29
N VAL A 165 -18.79 21.61 15.55
CA VAL A 165 -18.14 20.35 15.18
C VAL A 165 -16.83 20.60 14.44
N LEU A 166 -16.85 21.50 13.45
CA LEU A 166 -15.66 21.84 12.66
C LEU A 166 -14.62 22.60 13.47
N ARG A 167 -15.04 23.56 14.31
CA ARG A 167 -14.10 24.32 15.16
C ARG A 167 -13.45 23.45 16.24
N GLY A 168 -14.16 22.49 16.80
CA GLY A 168 -13.63 21.55 17.80
C GLY A 168 -12.91 20.38 17.14
N THR A 169 -13.68 19.38 16.72
CA THR A 169 -13.16 18.12 16.17
C THR A 169 -12.46 18.30 14.84
N GLY A 170 -12.95 19.18 13.96
CA GLY A 170 -12.27 19.48 12.68
C GLY A 170 -10.87 20.05 12.90
N SER A 171 -10.71 20.99 13.84
CA SER A 171 -9.38 21.52 14.22
C SER A 171 -8.49 20.45 14.84
N ALA A 172 -9.03 19.59 15.71
CA ALA A 172 -8.26 18.48 16.29
C ALA A 172 -7.76 17.50 15.21
N ILE A 173 -8.61 17.17 14.23
CA ILE A 173 -8.24 16.35 13.06
C ILE A 173 -7.18 17.07 12.22
N PHE A 174 -7.30 18.38 12.01
CA PHE A 174 -6.28 19.15 11.30
C PHE A 174 -4.92 19.02 11.97
N PHE A 175 -4.81 19.23 13.28
CA PHE A 175 -3.53 19.13 13.99
C PHE A 175 -2.96 17.70 13.99
N THR A 176 -3.79 16.67 14.17
CA THR A 176 -3.34 15.27 14.11
C THR A 176 -2.92 14.85 12.69
N SER A 177 -3.62 15.33 11.67
CA SER A 177 -3.20 15.11 10.28
C SER A 177 -1.89 15.83 9.97
N LEU A 178 -1.68 17.04 10.51
CA LEU A 178 -0.47 17.83 10.32
C LEU A 178 0.76 17.13 10.92
N THR A 179 0.67 16.60 12.14
CA THR A 179 1.77 15.83 12.74
C THR A 179 2.10 14.58 11.93
N THR A 180 1.07 13.91 11.42
CA THR A 180 1.23 12.71 10.57
C THR A 180 1.88 13.06 9.23
N VAL A 181 1.45 14.14 8.58
CA VAL A 181 2.04 14.66 7.34
C VAL A 181 3.51 15.03 7.57
N ILE A 182 3.85 15.69 8.67
CA ILE A 182 5.24 16.00 9.02
C ILE A 182 6.07 14.71 9.15
N GLY A 183 5.53 13.69 9.83
CA GLY A 183 6.19 12.39 9.96
C GLY A 183 6.47 11.72 8.60
N PHE A 184 5.47 11.62 7.72
CA PHE A 184 5.64 11.03 6.39
C PHE A 184 6.47 11.90 5.44
N SER A 185 6.49 13.22 5.63
CA SER A 185 7.35 14.12 4.87
C SER A 185 8.83 13.80 5.06
N GLY A 186 9.22 13.33 6.26
CA GLY A 186 10.58 12.84 6.51
C GLY A 186 11.00 11.71 5.56
N MET A 187 10.08 10.81 5.19
CA MET A 187 10.37 9.73 4.25
C MET A 187 10.70 10.23 2.83
N MET A 188 10.24 11.44 2.46
CA MET A 188 10.49 12.01 1.13
C MET A 188 11.97 12.35 0.91
N PHE A 189 12.75 12.51 1.98
CA PHE A 189 14.18 12.83 1.95
C PHE A 189 15.08 11.60 2.06
N VAL A 190 14.50 10.40 2.08
CA VAL A 190 15.26 9.14 2.15
C VAL A 190 15.79 8.80 0.75
N ASP A 191 17.07 8.41 0.66
CA ASP A 191 17.74 8.07 -0.60
C ASP A 191 17.14 6.84 -1.33
N HIS A 192 16.32 6.06 -0.63
CA HIS A 192 15.64 4.90 -1.20
C HIS A 192 14.38 5.32 -1.98
N PRO A 193 14.34 5.17 -3.32
CA PRO A 193 13.24 5.70 -4.16
C PRO A 193 11.85 5.17 -3.79
N GLY A 194 11.78 3.91 -3.36
CA GLY A 194 10.54 3.29 -2.90
C GLY A 194 9.97 3.93 -1.63
N LEU A 195 10.83 4.34 -0.69
CA LEU A 195 10.42 4.97 0.57
C LEU A 195 10.06 6.45 0.32
N ALA A 196 10.84 7.13 -0.52
CA ALA A 196 10.51 8.48 -0.96
C ALA A 196 9.15 8.55 -1.68
N SER A 197 8.84 7.57 -2.54
CA SER A 197 7.52 7.48 -3.19
C SER A 197 6.40 7.19 -2.20
N LEU A 198 6.60 6.25 -1.27
CA LEU A 198 5.64 5.98 -0.19
C LEU A 198 5.36 7.25 0.63
N GLY A 199 6.40 8.01 1.02
CA GLY A 199 6.25 9.29 1.71
C GLY A 199 5.40 10.29 0.92
N LYS A 200 5.69 10.48 -0.38
CA LYS A 200 4.92 11.38 -1.25
C LYS A 200 3.44 10.99 -1.33
N VAL A 201 3.16 9.71 -1.58
CA VAL A 201 1.79 9.19 -1.71
C VAL A 201 1.05 9.30 -0.37
N SER A 202 1.69 8.99 0.76
CA SER A 202 1.10 9.12 2.08
C SER A 202 0.81 10.57 2.45
N VAL A 203 1.74 11.51 2.24
CA VAL A 203 1.52 12.94 2.53
C VAL A 203 0.33 13.49 1.76
N ILE A 204 0.29 13.25 0.45
CA ILE A 204 -0.81 13.69 -0.41
C ILE A 204 -2.11 12.99 0.01
N GLY A 205 -2.07 11.68 0.20
CA GLY A 205 -3.24 10.89 0.58
C GLY A 205 -3.86 11.33 1.90
N ILE A 206 -3.05 11.53 2.95
CA ILE A 206 -3.52 11.99 4.26
C ILE A 206 -4.13 13.39 4.14
N THR A 207 -3.49 14.27 3.38
CA THR A 207 -4.02 15.62 3.12
C THR A 207 -5.36 15.56 2.38
N LEU A 208 -5.50 14.69 1.39
CA LEU A 208 -6.76 14.49 0.68
C LEU A 208 -7.83 13.86 1.58
N CYS A 209 -7.48 12.93 2.47
CA CYS A 209 -8.39 12.37 3.48
C CYS A 209 -8.91 13.47 4.43
N LEU A 210 -8.03 14.36 4.88
CA LEU A 210 -8.40 15.52 5.69
C LEU A 210 -9.37 16.44 4.94
N VAL A 211 -9.01 16.86 3.73
CA VAL A 211 -9.83 17.77 2.91
C VAL A 211 -11.18 17.14 2.61
N ALA A 212 -11.20 15.87 2.19
CA ALA A 212 -12.43 15.14 1.94
C ALA A 212 -13.29 15.07 3.22
N SER A 213 -12.71 14.77 4.38
CA SER A 213 -13.48 14.67 5.62
C SER A 213 -14.08 16.01 6.06
N VAL A 214 -13.30 17.08 6.02
CA VAL A 214 -13.74 18.43 6.45
C VAL A 214 -14.71 19.07 5.46
N VAL A 215 -14.70 18.66 4.18
CA VAL A 215 -15.61 19.20 3.16
C VAL A 215 -16.82 18.30 2.92
N PHE A 216 -16.62 17.02 2.63
CA PHE A 216 -17.71 16.10 2.27
C PHE A 216 -18.60 15.73 3.46
N VAL A 217 -18.04 15.43 4.64
CA VAL A 217 -18.85 15.04 5.81
C VAL A 217 -19.88 16.11 6.17
N PRO A 218 -19.51 17.39 6.41
CA PRO A 218 -20.51 18.41 6.75
C PRO A 218 -21.46 18.70 5.58
N ALA A 219 -21.02 18.60 4.33
CA ALA A 219 -21.89 18.78 3.17
C ALA A 219 -22.98 17.71 3.09
N LEU A 220 -22.60 16.43 3.27
CA LEU A 220 -23.54 15.30 3.27
C LEU A 220 -24.49 15.34 4.49
N LEU A 221 -23.98 15.72 5.66
CA LEU A 221 -24.80 15.90 6.85
C LEU A 221 -25.84 17.01 6.66
N ARG A 222 -25.43 18.17 6.14
CA ARG A 222 -26.32 19.30 5.85
C ARG A 222 -27.38 18.94 4.79
N LEU A 223 -27.00 18.19 3.76
CA LEU A 223 -27.95 17.67 2.77
C LEU A 223 -28.97 16.70 3.41
N GLY A 224 -28.50 15.85 4.33
CA GLY A 224 -29.36 14.95 5.09
C GLY A 224 -30.33 15.67 6.04
N GLU A 225 -29.92 16.80 6.62
CA GLU A 225 -30.82 17.68 7.39
C GLU A 225 -31.89 18.33 6.49
N TRP A 226 -31.47 18.87 5.34
CA TRP A 226 -32.37 19.53 4.39
C TRP A 226 -33.47 18.58 3.92
N ARG A 227 -33.12 17.34 3.57
CA ARG A 227 -34.08 16.32 3.11
C ARG A 227 -35.08 15.85 4.17
N ARG A 228 -34.81 16.07 5.47
CA ARG A 228 -35.75 15.73 6.56
C ARG A 228 -36.67 16.90 6.93
N ARG A 229 -36.37 18.12 6.46
CA ARG A 229 -37.14 19.33 6.75
C ARG A 229 -38.15 19.68 5.64
N GLY A 230 -37.97 19.13 4.43
CA GLY A 230 -38.96 19.19 3.35
C GLY A 230 -39.75 17.89 3.28
#